data_AF-A0A2V9G5H4-F1
#
_entry.id   AF-A0A2V9G5H4-F1
#
_cell.length_a   1.000
_cell.length_b   1.000
_cell.length_c   1.000
_cell.angle_alpha   90.00
_cell.angle_beta   90.00
_cell.angle_gamma   90.00
#
_symmetry.space_group_name_H-M   'P 1'
#
loop_
_entity.id
_entity.type
_entity.pdbx_description
1 polymer ?
#
loop_
_entity_poly.entity_id
_entity_poly.type
_entity_poly.pdbx_seq_one_letter_code
_entity_poly.pdbx_strand_id
1 'polypeptide(L)'
;RGDNPATVSVTDGKLREPVVLIASIARAFHAKTDAGGLAQWGNSMSQSIFHPATVFNFFPPVNSIAGTTLNGPEFAIFDTNTSLARMNFIDAVYGALGANTKLDFSPVINAGTPDQMVAWLVTLFLHGSTPNQMKQIILTAVDAVDPTDTTGQAEAAIYLYTSSSMYQVQH
;
A
#
# COMPACT_ATOMS: atom_id res chain seq x y z
N ARG A 1 -0.68 -5.08 20.39
CA ARG A 1 0.53 -4.93 21.24
C ARG A 1 1.32 -3.66 20.93
N GLY A 2 1.18 -3.07 19.73
CA GLY A 2 1.86 -1.83 19.34
C GLY A 2 1.35 -0.51 19.95
N ASP A 3 0.20 -0.48 20.64
CA ASP A 3 -0.37 0.79 21.16
C ASP A 3 0.36 1.33 22.40
N ASN A 4 1.24 0.55 23.01
CA ASN A 4 2.09 0.98 24.12
C ASN A 4 3.54 1.13 23.64
N PRO A 5 4.10 2.36 23.59
CA PRO A 5 5.46 2.61 23.13
C PRO A 5 6.53 1.90 23.98
N ALA A 6 6.21 1.48 25.21
CA ALA A 6 7.11 0.73 26.09
C ALA A 6 7.17 -0.79 25.80
N THR A 7 6.30 -1.32 24.94
CA THR A 7 6.24 -2.77 24.63
C THR A 7 6.36 -3.08 23.14
N VAL A 8 6.82 -2.12 22.33
CA VAL A 8 6.98 -2.28 20.89
C VAL A 8 8.03 -3.35 20.60
N SER A 9 7.63 -4.39 19.89
CA SER A 9 8.50 -5.41 19.31
C SER A 9 8.79 -5.09 17.84
N VAL A 10 9.97 -5.48 17.35
CA VAL A 10 10.28 -5.43 15.90
C VAL A 10 9.35 -6.31 15.05
N THR A 11 8.63 -7.24 15.67
CA THR A 11 7.62 -8.09 15.04
C THR A 11 6.20 -7.52 15.15
N ASP A 12 6.02 -6.40 15.84
CA ASP A 12 4.71 -5.77 15.94
C ASP A 12 4.38 -5.11 14.61
N GLY A 13 3.16 -5.32 14.14
CA GLY A 13 2.61 -4.69 12.97
C GLY A 13 1.17 -5.12 12.78
N LYS A 14 0.44 -4.39 11.94
CA LYS A 14 -0.90 -4.79 11.49
C LYS A 14 -0.98 -4.69 9.99
N LEU A 15 -1.81 -5.55 9.39
CA LEU A 15 -2.16 -5.37 7.99
C LEU A 15 -2.82 -4.00 7.85
N ARG A 16 -2.30 -3.18 6.94
CA ARG A 16 -2.90 -1.89 6.57
C ARG A 16 -4.26 -2.19 5.98
N GLU A 17 -5.33 -1.82 6.66
CA GLU A 17 -6.70 -2.06 6.21
C GLU A 17 -6.99 -1.31 4.89
N PRO A 18 -7.94 -1.78 4.07
CA PRO A 18 -8.21 -1.22 2.75
C PRO A 18 -8.34 0.31 2.69
N VAL A 19 -9.07 0.91 3.63
CA VAL A 19 -9.28 2.36 3.68
C VAL A 19 -7.99 3.10 3.99
N VAL A 20 -7.17 2.56 4.89
CA VAL A 20 -5.87 3.14 5.21
C VAL A 20 -4.91 3.00 4.04
N LEU A 21 -4.95 1.87 3.30
CA LEU A 21 -4.19 1.66 2.08
C LEU A 21 -4.54 2.70 1.01
N ILE A 22 -5.82 2.90 0.75
CA ILE A 22 -6.30 3.89 -0.21
C ILE A 22 -5.86 5.30 0.21
N ALA A 23 -6.12 5.66 1.46
CA ALA A 23 -5.80 6.99 1.98
C ALA A 23 -4.29 7.25 2.06
N SER A 24 -3.47 6.23 2.35
CA SER A 24 -2.01 6.37 2.42
C SER A 24 -1.41 6.64 1.04
N ILE A 25 -1.81 5.87 0.02
CA ILE A 25 -1.34 6.07 -1.35
C ILE A 25 -1.84 7.40 -1.91
N ALA A 26 -3.13 7.72 -1.72
CA ALA A 26 -3.70 8.98 -2.15
C ALA A 26 -2.99 10.19 -1.52
N ARG A 27 -2.67 10.11 -0.22
CA ARG A 27 -1.93 11.16 0.50
C ARG A 27 -0.47 11.27 0.03
N ALA A 28 0.21 10.14 -0.15
CA ALA A 28 1.62 10.09 -0.51
C ALA A 28 1.89 10.75 -1.88
N PHE A 29 0.93 10.68 -2.79
CA PHE A 29 1.03 11.27 -4.13
C PHE A 29 0.04 12.41 -4.35
N HIS A 30 -0.31 13.14 -3.27
CA HIS A 30 -1.08 14.39 -3.34
C HIS A 30 -2.34 14.31 -4.24
N ALA A 31 -3.11 13.24 -4.09
CA ALA A 31 -4.23 12.95 -4.96
C ALA A 31 -5.23 14.12 -5.02
N LYS A 32 -5.58 14.54 -6.24
CA LYS A 32 -6.72 15.42 -6.52
C LYS A 32 -7.90 14.54 -6.84
N THR A 33 -8.97 14.63 -6.07
CA THR A 33 -10.13 13.74 -6.18
C THR A 33 -11.43 14.47 -5.88
N ASP A 34 -12.52 14.05 -6.52
CA ASP A 34 -13.91 14.38 -6.19
C ASP A 34 -14.51 13.40 -5.17
N ALA A 35 -13.71 12.46 -4.67
CA ALA A 35 -14.07 11.37 -3.76
C ALA A 35 -15.11 10.36 -4.29
N GLY A 36 -15.52 10.44 -5.56
CA GLY A 36 -16.63 9.65 -6.10
C GLY A 36 -16.34 8.15 -6.27
N GLY A 37 -15.06 7.78 -6.50
CA GLY A 37 -14.68 6.40 -6.83
C GLY A 37 -13.96 5.61 -5.72
N LEU A 38 -13.33 6.29 -4.76
CA LEU A 38 -12.43 5.66 -3.79
C LEU A 38 -13.13 4.68 -2.84
N ALA A 39 -14.39 4.97 -2.48
CA ALA A 39 -15.18 4.08 -1.62
C ALA A 39 -15.45 2.71 -2.26
N GLN A 40 -15.56 2.64 -3.60
CA GLN A 40 -15.82 1.38 -4.31
C GLN A 40 -14.61 0.43 -4.26
N TRP A 41 -13.39 0.97 -4.21
CA TRP A 41 -12.19 0.18 -3.97
C TRP A 41 -12.16 -0.40 -2.56
N GLY A 42 -12.64 0.34 -1.55
CA GLY A 42 -12.85 -0.21 -0.22
C GLY A 42 -13.83 -1.37 -0.22
N ASN A 43 -14.96 -1.22 -0.92
CA ASN A 43 -15.97 -2.27 -1.08
C ASN A 43 -15.41 -3.56 -1.72
N SER A 44 -14.61 -3.44 -2.78
CA SER A 44 -14.00 -4.59 -3.46
C SER A 44 -12.97 -5.33 -2.60
N MET A 45 -12.47 -4.67 -1.56
CA MET A 45 -11.58 -5.23 -0.54
C MET A 45 -12.33 -5.58 0.76
N SER A 46 -13.66 -5.77 0.70
CA SER A 46 -14.52 -6.15 1.83
C SER A 46 -14.59 -5.13 2.97
N GLN A 47 -14.31 -3.86 2.70
CA GLN A 47 -14.41 -2.76 3.66
C GLN A 47 -15.34 -1.65 3.15
N SER A 48 -16.65 -1.81 3.37
CA SER A 48 -17.65 -0.82 2.95
C SER A 48 -17.82 0.30 3.98
N ILE A 49 -17.06 1.39 3.84
CA ILE A 49 -16.94 2.49 4.83
C ILE A 49 -18.28 2.94 5.44
N PHE A 50 -19.34 3.01 4.65
CA PHE A 50 -20.66 3.50 5.09
C PHE A 50 -21.68 2.39 5.41
N HIS A 51 -21.29 1.12 5.26
CA HIS A 51 -22.16 -0.04 5.46
C HIS A 51 -21.41 -1.16 6.21
N PRO A 52 -21.07 -0.99 7.49
CA PRO A 52 -20.48 -2.05 8.28
C PRO A 52 -21.46 -3.22 8.46
N ALA A 53 -20.96 -4.45 8.33
CA ALA A 53 -21.78 -5.65 8.45
C ALA A 53 -22.16 -5.99 9.90
N THR A 54 -21.43 -5.45 10.89
CA THR A 54 -21.63 -5.75 12.32
C THR A 54 -21.37 -4.53 13.20
N VAL A 55 -21.71 -4.63 14.50
CA VAL A 55 -21.35 -3.62 15.53
C VAL A 55 -19.85 -3.54 15.80
N PHE A 56 -19.09 -4.56 15.39
CA PHE A 56 -17.63 -4.58 15.44
C PHE A 56 -17.00 -4.04 14.16
N ASN A 57 -17.78 -3.36 13.32
CA ASN A 57 -17.38 -2.78 12.05
C ASN A 57 -17.15 -3.87 10.97
N PHE A 58 -15.98 -3.88 10.31
CA PHE A 58 -15.67 -4.71 9.14
C PHE A 58 -15.07 -6.08 9.47
N PHE A 59 -14.41 -6.21 10.62
CA PHE A 59 -13.73 -7.42 11.06
C PHE A 59 -13.85 -7.56 12.58
N PRO A 60 -13.87 -8.80 13.11
CA PRO A 60 -13.98 -9.02 14.55
C PRO A 60 -12.72 -8.51 15.28
N PRO A 61 -12.84 -8.09 16.56
CA PRO A 61 -11.70 -7.61 17.34
C PRO A 61 -10.64 -8.71 17.60
N VAL A 62 -11.02 -9.98 17.42
CA VAL A 62 -10.14 -11.13 17.56
C VAL A 62 -10.26 -12.01 16.32
N ASN A 63 -9.14 -12.16 15.60
CA ASN A 63 -8.95 -13.06 14.49
C ASN A 63 -7.52 -13.63 14.53
N SER A 64 -7.38 -14.90 14.87
CA SER A 64 -6.08 -15.55 14.94
C SER A 64 -5.57 -15.86 13.54
N ILE A 65 -4.34 -15.44 13.23
CA ILE A 65 -3.71 -15.75 11.94
C ILE A 65 -3.29 -17.23 11.96
N ALA A 66 -3.81 -18.01 11.02
CA ALA A 66 -3.53 -19.44 10.92
C ALA A 66 -2.01 -19.73 10.91
N GLY A 67 -1.58 -20.71 11.69
CA GLY A 67 -0.16 -21.06 11.83
C GLY A 67 0.64 -20.15 12.76
N THR A 68 0.01 -19.19 13.45
CA THR A 68 0.66 -18.30 14.41
C THR A 68 -0.17 -18.15 15.70
N THR A 69 0.41 -17.51 16.72
CA THR A 69 -0.32 -17.06 17.92
C THR A 69 -0.72 -15.58 17.84
N LEU A 70 -0.59 -14.96 16.66
CA LEU A 70 -0.83 -13.52 16.49
C LEU A 70 -2.31 -13.25 16.21
N ASN A 71 -2.82 -12.22 16.88
CA ASN A 71 -4.14 -11.66 16.57
C ASN A 71 -4.00 -10.62 15.47
N GLY A 72 -4.64 -10.85 14.33
CA GLY A 72 -4.69 -9.94 13.19
C GLY A 72 -6.14 -9.74 12.73
N PRO A 73 -6.91 -8.87 13.39
CA PRO A 73 -8.30 -8.57 13.04
C PRO A 73 -8.51 -8.31 11.55
N GLU A 74 -7.64 -7.48 10.95
CA GLU A 74 -7.71 -7.08 9.55
C GLU A 74 -7.53 -8.25 8.58
N PHE A 75 -6.89 -9.35 9.01
CA PHE A 75 -6.77 -10.55 8.20
C PHE A 75 -8.10 -11.30 8.03
N ALA A 76 -9.14 -10.98 8.80
CA ALA A 76 -10.47 -11.58 8.62
C ALA A 76 -11.12 -11.19 7.28
N ILE A 77 -10.69 -10.07 6.69
CA ILE A 77 -11.14 -9.59 5.37
C ILE A 77 -10.01 -9.64 4.33
N PHE A 78 -8.92 -10.36 4.62
CA PHE A 78 -7.79 -10.54 3.70
C PHE A 78 -7.69 -12.00 3.26
N ASP A 79 -8.18 -12.25 2.06
CA ASP A 79 -8.22 -13.53 1.39
C ASP A 79 -7.63 -13.42 -0.01
N THR A 80 -7.70 -14.52 -0.78
CA THR A 80 -7.16 -14.53 -2.15
C THR A 80 -7.83 -13.46 -3.03
N ASN A 81 -9.14 -13.26 -2.91
CA ASN A 81 -9.88 -12.32 -3.75
C ASN A 81 -9.54 -10.87 -3.40
N THR A 82 -9.63 -10.51 -2.14
CA THR A 82 -9.33 -9.16 -1.63
C THR A 82 -7.85 -8.81 -1.77
N SER A 83 -6.93 -9.78 -1.74
CA SER A 83 -5.51 -9.56 -2.06
C SER A 83 -5.30 -9.17 -3.52
N LEU A 84 -6.03 -9.78 -4.46
CA LEU A 84 -6.03 -9.38 -5.87
C LEU A 84 -6.68 -8.00 -6.04
N ALA A 85 -7.79 -7.73 -5.34
CA ALA A 85 -8.44 -6.43 -5.38
C ALA A 85 -7.51 -5.28 -4.92
N ARG A 86 -6.63 -5.52 -3.95
CA ARG A 86 -5.57 -4.58 -3.56
C ARG A 86 -4.59 -4.29 -4.68
N MET A 87 -4.12 -5.33 -5.37
CA MET A 87 -3.20 -5.15 -6.50
C MET A 87 -3.87 -4.41 -7.66
N ASN A 88 -5.16 -4.70 -7.93
CA ASN A 88 -5.93 -3.97 -8.93
C ASN A 88 -6.13 -2.49 -8.55
N PHE A 89 -6.32 -2.19 -7.27
CA PHE A 89 -6.36 -0.80 -6.81
C PHE A 89 -5.02 -0.09 -7.01
N ILE A 90 -3.91 -0.76 -6.68
CA ILE A 90 -2.55 -0.24 -6.88
C ILE A 90 -2.29 0.00 -8.37
N ASP A 91 -2.75 -0.87 -9.26
CA ASP A 91 -2.65 -0.65 -10.72
C ASP A 91 -3.57 0.49 -11.19
N ALA A 92 -4.77 0.60 -10.61
CA ALA A 92 -5.73 1.60 -11.01
C ALA A 92 -5.27 3.04 -10.75
N VAL A 93 -4.31 3.26 -9.83
CA VAL A 93 -3.79 4.60 -9.51
C VAL A 93 -3.15 5.32 -10.70
N TYR A 94 -2.72 4.58 -11.73
CA TYR A 94 -2.09 5.12 -12.94
C TYR A 94 -3.09 5.65 -13.98
N GLY A 95 -4.41 5.62 -13.69
CA GLY A 95 -5.39 6.28 -14.56
C GLY A 95 -6.79 5.67 -14.56
N ALA A 96 -7.04 4.62 -13.78
CA ALA A 96 -8.32 3.91 -13.73
C ALA A 96 -9.12 4.18 -12.43
N LEU A 97 -8.75 5.20 -11.63
CA LEU A 97 -9.54 5.63 -10.46
C LEU A 97 -10.76 6.50 -10.82
N GLY A 98 -10.95 6.82 -12.11
CA GLY A 98 -12.00 7.69 -12.63
C GLY A 98 -11.46 9.04 -13.11
N ALA A 99 -12.25 9.75 -13.92
CA ALA A 99 -11.79 10.95 -14.64
C ALA A 99 -11.31 12.11 -13.74
N ASN A 100 -11.87 12.20 -12.53
CA ASN A 100 -11.62 13.30 -11.59
C ASN A 100 -10.67 12.93 -10.45
N THR A 101 -10.14 11.71 -10.42
CA THR A 101 -9.18 11.26 -9.41
C THR A 101 -7.81 11.03 -10.05
N LYS A 102 -6.82 11.84 -9.68
CA LYS A 102 -5.46 11.79 -10.23
C LYS A 102 -4.42 11.90 -9.13
N LEU A 103 -3.37 11.11 -9.23
CA LEU A 103 -2.22 11.13 -8.34
C LEU A 103 -1.05 11.83 -9.06
N ASP A 104 -0.16 12.45 -8.29
CA ASP A 104 1.02 13.14 -8.80
C ASP A 104 2.28 12.31 -8.52
N PHE A 105 2.80 11.65 -9.56
CA PHE A 105 4.04 10.88 -9.52
C PHE A 105 5.27 11.69 -9.92
N SER A 106 5.09 12.97 -10.29
CA SER A 106 6.19 13.86 -10.70
C SER A 106 7.35 13.89 -9.70
N PRO A 107 7.13 13.87 -8.36
CA PRO A 107 8.25 13.83 -7.41
C PRO A 107 9.16 12.61 -7.56
N VAL A 108 8.60 11.44 -7.89
CA VAL A 108 9.37 10.21 -8.10
C VAL A 108 10.05 10.25 -9.47
N ILE A 109 9.32 10.63 -10.52
CA ILE A 109 9.87 10.78 -11.88
C ILE A 109 11.06 11.75 -11.89
N ASN A 110 10.91 12.89 -11.21
CA ASN A 110 11.94 13.93 -11.14
C ASN A 110 13.11 13.59 -10.19
N ALA A 111 13.03 12.48 -9.44
CA ALA A 111 14.15 12.02 -8.61
C ALA A 111 15.36 11.61 -9.47
N GLY A 112 15.13 11.24 -10.74
CA GLY A 112 16.17 10.96 -11.72
C GLY A 112 16.38 9.47 -11.94
N THR A 113 17.46 8.93 -11.38
CA THR A 113 17.85 7.52 -11.57
C THR A 113 16.98 6.53 -10.77
N PRO A 114 16.88 5.25 -11.16
CA PRO A 114 16.18 4.22 -10.39
C PRO A 114 16.58 4.17 -8.90
N ASP A 115 17.87 4.33 -8.59
CA ASP A 115 18.36 4.41 -7.21
C ASP A 115 17.77 5.58 -6.42
N GLN A 116 17.64 6.75 -7.07
CA GLN A 116 17.06 7.95 -6.46
C GLN A 116 15.55 7.81 -6.30
N MET A 117 14.85 7.25 -7.29
CA MET A 117 13.42 6.93 -7.19
C MET A 117 13.14 5.99 -6.02
N VAL A 118 13.92 4.91 -5.92
CA VAL A 118 13.80 3.93 -4.85
C VAL A 118 14.12 4.57 -3.49
N ALA A 119 15.19 5.35 -3.36
CA ALA A 119 15.51 6.06 -2.12
C ALA A 119 14.40 7.02 -1.68
N TRP A 120 13.75 7.69 -2.63
CA TRP A 120 12.59 8.54 -2.37
C TRP A 120 11.42 7.74 -1.78
N LEU A 121 11.07 6.61 -2.40
CA LEU A 121 9.97 5.74 -1.94
C LEU A 121 10.23 5.11 -0.57
N VAL A 122 11.48 4.71 -0.30
CA VAL A 122 11.90 4.23 1.03
C VAL A 122 11.66 5.28 2.11
N THR A 123 11.98 6.54 1.82
CA THR A 123 11.77 7.65 2.75
C THR A 123 10.27 7.92 2.94
N LEU A 124 9.52 7.91 1.84
CA LEU A 124 8.09 8.24 1.82
C LEU A 124 7.23 7.20 2.56
N PHE A 125 7.52 5.91 2.39
CA PHE A 125 6.65 4.85 2.88
C PHE A 125 7.19 4.07 4.07
N LEU A 126 8.51 3.94 4.19
CA LEU A 126 9.15 3.06 5.17
C LEU A 126 10.09 3.82 6.11
N HIS A 127 10.02 5.16 6.13
CA HIS A 127 10.81 6.02 7.03
C HIS A 127 12.32 5.70 7.07
N GLY A 128 12.88 5.19 5.96
CA GLY A 128 14.29 4.83 5.88
C GLY A 128 14.65 3.39 6.30
N SER A 129 13.70 2.55 6.71
CA SER A 129 13.99 1.23 7.30
C SER A 129 13.84 0.02 6.34
N THR A 130 14.04 0.20 5.04
CA THR A 130 13.91 -0.90 4.07
C THR A 130 15.12 -1.85 4.13
N PRO A 131 14.92 -3.18 4.24
CA PRO A 131 16.01 -4.15 4.10
C PRO A 131 16.69 -4.03 2.74
N ASN A 132 18.03 -4.05 2.74
CA ASN A 132 18.85 -3.94 1.52
C ASN A 132 18.43 -4.95 0.44
N GLN A 133 17.97 -6.14 0.82
CA GLN A 133 17.53 -7.17 -0.12
C GLN A 133 16.29 -6.75 -0.94
N MET A 134 15.28 -6.12 -0.30
CA MET A 134 14.09 -5.65 -1.02
C MET A 134 14.45 -4.51 -1.97
N LYS A 135 15.30 -3.59 -1.53
CA LYS A 135 15.82 -2.51 -2.38
C LYS A 135 16.48 -3.09 -3.65
N GLN A 136 17.33 -4.11 -3.52
CA GLN A 136 18.01 -4.72 -4.66
C GLN A 136 17.06 -5.44 -5.63
N ILE A 137 16.05 -6.13 -5.11
CA ILE A 137 15.02 -6.80 -5.94
C ILE A 137 14.26 -5.75 -6.77
N ILE A 138 13.84 -4.66 -6.13
CA ILE A 138 13.09 -3.59 -6.81
C ILE A 138 13.97 -2.89 -7.84
N LEU A 139 15.22 -2.56 -7.50
CA LEU A 139 16.14 -1.94 -8.45
C LEU A 139 16.36 -2.81 -9.69
N THR A 140 16.62 -4.12 -9.49
CA THR A 140 16.79 -5.06 -10.61
C THR A 140 15.58 -5.08 -11.54
N ALA A 141 14.37 -4.97 -10.99
CA ALA A 141 13.14 -4.93 -11.79
C ALA A 141 12.94 -3.59 -12.51
N VAL A 142 13.26 -2.46 -11.87
CA VAL A 142 13.15 -1.12 -12.46
C VAL A 142 14.20 -0.93 -13.56
N ASP A 143 15.42 -1.45 -13.37
CA ASP A 143 16.49 -1.41 -14.37
C ASP A 143 16.18 -2.24 -15.63
N ALA A 144 15.19 -3.15 -15.56
CA ALA A 144 14.71 -3.88 -16.73
C ALA A 144 13.74 -3.07 -17.61
N VAL A 145 13.22 -1.95 -17.10
CA VAL A 145 12.43 -0.98 -17.87
C VAL A 145 13.38 -0.10 -18.68
N ASP A 146 12.96 0.30 -19.89
CA ASP A 146 13.75 1.14 -20.78
C ASP A 146 14.28 2.39 -20.02
N PRO A 147 15.61 2.64 -20.01
CA PRO A 147 16.19 3.77 -19.28
C PRO A 147 15.76 5.14 -19.82
N THR A 148 15.16 5.21 -21.00
CA THR A 148 14.58 6.44 -21.55
C THR A 148 13.14 6.67 -21.07
N ASP A 149 12.45 5.62 -20.60
CA ASP A 149 11.10 5.69 -20.04
C ASP A 149 11.12 5.91 -18.52
N THR A 150 11.52 7.12 -18.12
CA THR A 150 11.56 7.52 -16.71
C THR A 150 10.19 7.46 -16.02
N THR A 151 9.10 7.63 -16.78
CA THR A 151 7.74 7.46 -16.26
C THR A 151 7.48 6.00 -15.94
N GLY A 152 7.70 5.09 -16.88
CA GLY A 152 7.53 3.65 -16.66
C GLY A 152 8.44 3.12 -15.54
N GLN A 153 9.66 3.63 -15.40
CA GLN A 153 10.55 3.31 -14.28
C GLN A 153 9.96 3.73 -12.93
N ALA A 154 9.44 4.97 -12.84
CA ALA A 154 8.81 5.46 -11.62
C ALA A 154 7.53 4.67 -11.29
N GLU A 155 6.69 4.40 -12.27
CA GLU A 155 5.47 3.62 -12.10
C GLU A 155 5.78 2.20 -11.63
N ALA A 156 6.75 1.51 -12.25
CA ALA A 156 7.21 0.19 -11.84
C ALA A 156 7.75 0.20 -10.39
N ALA A 157 8.57 1.20 -10.03
CA ALA A 157 9.09 1.33 -8.67
C ALA A 157 7.95 1.51 -7.64
N ILE A 158 7.00 2.40 -7.93
CA ILE A 158 5.84 2.66 -7.05
C ILE A 158 4.98 1.40 -6.90
N TYR A 159 4.70 0.70 -8.00
CA TYR A 159 3.89 -0.52 -8.01
C TYR A 159 4.54 -1.60 -7.14
N LEU A 160 5.84 -1.86 -7.33
CA LEU A 160 6.57 -2.89 -6.58
C LEU A 160 6.67 -2.55 -5.08
N TYR A 161 6.89 -1.28 -4.74
CA TYR A 161 6.91 -0.86 -3.34
C TYR A 161 5.55 -1.01 -2.67
N THR A 162 4.49 -0.52 -3.30
CA THR A 162 3.15 -0.52 -2.72
C THR A 162 2.50 -1.92 -2.70
N SER A 163 2.88 -2.82 -3.60
CA SER A 163 2.44 -4.23 -3.59
C SER A 163 3.25 -5.12 -2.63
N SER A 164 4.41 -4.66 -2.16
CA SER A 164 5.26 -5.43 -1.26
C SER A 164 4.61 -5.72 0.09
N SER A 165 4.90 -6.88 0.68
CA SER A 165 4.43 -7.23 2.03
C SER A 165 4.85 -6.23 3.10
N MET A 166 6.02 -5.59 2.94
CA MET A 166 6.52 -4.57 3.88
C MET A 166 5.70 -3.28 3.85
N TYR A 167 5.10 -2.93 2.71
CA TYR A 167 4.17 -1.82 2.65
C TYR A 167 2.75 -2.24 3.08
N GLN A 168 2.36 -3.48 2.81
CA GLN A 168 1.04 -3.97 3.20
C GLN A 168 0.90 -4.07 4.73
N VAL A 169 2.01 -4.25 5.46
CA VAL A 169 2.06 -4.20 6.93
C VAL A 169 2.49 -2.80 7.38
N GLN A 170 1.78 -2.24 8.36
CA GLN A 170 2.19 -1.00 9.03
C GLN A 170 2.75 -1.30 10.42
N HIS A 171 3.82 -0.59 10.76
CA HIS A 171 4.56 -0.67 12.02
C HIS A 171 4.38 0.62 12.82
#